data_AF-A0A0D2GUD7-F1
#
_entry.id   AF-A0A0D2GUD7-F1
#
_cell.length_a   1.000
_cell.length_b   1.000
_cell.length_c   1.000
_cell.angle_alpha   90.00
_cell.angle_beta   90.00
_cell.angle_gamma   90.00
#
_symmetry.space_group_name_H-M   'P 1'
#
loop_
_entity.id
_entity.type
_entity.pdbx_description
1 polymer ?
#
loop_
_entity_poly.entity_id
_entity_poly.type
_entity_poly.pdbx_seq_one_letter_code
_entity_poly.pdbx_strand_id
1 'polypeptide(L)'
;MELLAGQLKGRRVPIEPKSEPSTVVSTYFEQYKTENIQTVFKEYYPSAHSSQQEKDLLVKKRLEISKAAERLDADKKSFSAANHQAAQEREEEGVRCYDWAYARQSCLQVPEEKT
;
A
#
# COMPACT_ATOMS: atom_id res chain seq x y z
N MET A 1 46.88 27.03 -2.79
CA MET A 1 45.45 26.79 -2.57
C MET A 1 45.07 25.57 -3.38
N GLU A 2 45.32 24.39 -2.81
CA GLU A 2 45.11 23.09 -3.46
C GLU A 2 43.67 22.62 -3.20
N LEU A 3 42.92 22.37 -4.27
CA LEU A 3 41.61 21.73 -4.23
C LEU A 3 41.80 20.21 -4.16
N LEU A 4 41.73 19.66 -2.95
CA LEU A 4 41.71 18.21 -2.75
C LEU A 4 40.37 17.63 -3.22
N ALA A 5 40.40 16.95 -4.37
CA ALA A 5 39.32 16.12 -4.89
C ALA A 5 39.12 14.91 -3.96
N GLY A 6 38.09 14.97 -3.12
CA GLY A 6 37.66 13.87 -2.28
C GLY A 6 37.14 12.70 -3.12
N GLN A 7 37.84 11.55 -3.04
CA GLN A 7 37.45 10.28 -3.63
C GLN A 7 36.10 9.80 -3.08
N LEU A 8 35.02 9.94 -3.84
CA LEU A 8 33.80 9.17 -3.62
C LEU A 8 34.00 7.74 -4.15
N LYS A 9 34.65 6.90 -3.36
CA LYS A 9 34.70 5.44 -3.58
C LYS A 9 33.36 4.80 -3.18
N GLY A 10 32.29 5.14 -3.90
CA GLY A 10 31.05 4.39 -3.87
C GLY A 10 31.17 3.22 -4.85
N ARG A 11 31.44 2.01 -4.35
CA ARG A 11 31.34 0.77 -5.16
C ARG A 11 29.87 0.59 -5.54
N ARG A 12 29.48 1.05 -6.74
CA ARG A 12 28.19 0.69 -7.34
C ARG A 12 28.22 -0.81 -7.62
N VAL A 13 27.46 -1.57 -6.84
CA VAL A 13 27.18 -2.97 -7.17
C VAL A 13 26.36 -2.96 -8.46
N PRO A 14 26.74 -3.71 -9.50
CA PRO A 14 25.90 -3.89 -10.67
C PRO A 14 24.58 -4.52 -10.20
N ILE A 15 23.48 -3.80 -10.38
CA ILE A 15 22.15 -4.37 -10.18
C ILE A 15 21.97 -5.32 -11.35
N GLU A 16 22.04 -6.63 -11.10
CA GLU A 16 21.66 -7.60 -12.11
C GLU A 16 20.22 -7.31 -12.56
N PRO A 17 19.93 -7.38 -13.87
CA PRO A 17 18.57 -7.21 -14.36
C PRO A 17 17.71 -8.28 -13.68
N LYS A 18 16.68 -7.84 -12.95
CA LYS A 18 15.73 -8.72 -12.28
C LYS A 18 15.28 -9.78 -13.28
N SER A 19 15.51 -11.04 -12.93
CA SER A 19 15.09 -12.19 -13.72
C SER A 19 13.63 -12.04 -14.17
N GLU A 20 13.36 -12.42 -15.40
CA GLU A 20 12.01 -12.46 -15.96
C GLU A 20 11.06 -13.16 -14.99
N PRO A 21 9.82 -12.66 -14.81
CA PRO A 21 8.87 -13.31 -13.93
C PRO A 21 8.66 -14.75 -14.38
N SER A 22 8.74 -15.69 -13.44
CA SER A 22 8.53 -17.12 -13.71
C SER A 22 7.29 -17.31 -14.59
N THR A 23 7.45 -18.05 -15.70
CA THR A 23 6.37 -18.33 -16.66
C THR A 23 5.12 -18.87 -15.98
N VAL A 24 5.29 -19.63 -14.88
CA VAL A 24 4.20 -20.17 -14.05
C VAL A 24 3.42 -19.07 -13.33
N VAL A 25 4.11 -18.04 -12.82
CA VAL A 25 3.47 -16.88 -12.16
C VAL A 25 2.70 -16.05 -13.19
N SER A 26 3.24 -15.90 -14.39
CA SER A 26 2.56 -15.19 -15.49
C SER A 26 1.30 -15.92 -15.95
N THR A 27 1.35 -17.24 -16.14
CA THR A 27 0.17 -18.01 -16.56
C THR A 27 -0.92 -18.05 -15.51
N TYR A 28 -0.55 -18.19 -14.23
CA TYR A 28 -1.51 -18.15 -13.13
C TYR A 28 -2.20 -16.78 -13.05
N PHE A 29 -1.43 -15.70 -13.19
CA PHE A 29 -1.96 -14.35 -13.16
C PHE A 29 -2.99 -14.09 -14.27
N GLU A 30 -2.71 -14.54 -15.50
CA GLU A 30 -3.64 -14.38 -16.62
C GLU A 30 -4.91 -15.23 -16.47
N GLN A 31 -4.79 -16.45 -15.91
CA GLN A 31 -5.95 -17.28 -15.57
C GLN A 31 -6.82 -16.61 -14.52
N TYR A 32 -6.22 -16.16 -13.42
CA TYR A 32 -6.91 -15.42 -12.36
C TYR A 32 -7.63 -14.19 -12.90
N LYS A 33 -6.97 -13.39 -13.74
CA LYS A 33 -7.55 -12.20 -14.35
C LYS A 33 -8.80 -12.56 -15.17
N THR A 34 -8.70 -13.61 -15.97
CA THR A 34 -9.80 -14.08 -16.84
C THR A 34 -10.99 -14.57 -16.02
N GLU A 35 -10.75 -15.40 -15.00
CA GLU A 35 -11.79 -15.91 -14.11
C GLU A 35 -12.44 -14.80 -13.29
N ASN A 36 -11.64 -13.87 -12.79
CA ASN A 36 -12.12 -12.73 -12.02
C ASN A 36 -13.01 -11.81 -12.89
N ILE A 37 -12.59 -11.47 -14.11
CA ILE A 37 -13.40 -10.67 -15.05
C ILE A 37 -14.73 -11.38 -15.36
N GLN A 38 -14.71 -12.69 -15.61
CA GLN A 38 -15.94 -13.44 -15.87
C GLN A 38 -16.88 -13.48 -14.66
N THR A 39 -16.32 -13.59 -13.45
CA THR A 39 -17.07 -13.60 -12.20
C THR A 39 -17.74 -12.25 -11.98
N VAL A 40 -16.97 -11.17 -12.10
CA VAL A 40 -17.48 -9.79 -12.04
C VAL A 40 -18.57 -9.57 -13.09
N PHE A 41 -18.35 -9.98 -14.33
CA PHE A 41 -19.33 -9.81 -15.40
C PHE A 41 -20.67 -10.50 -15.08
N LYS A 42 -20.64 -11.74 -14.58
CA LYS A 42 -21.84 -12.47 -14.16
C LYS A 42 -22.58 -11.81 -12.99
N GLU A 43 -21.84 -11.18 -12.07
CA GLU A 43 -22.42 -10.49 -10.93
C GLU A 43 -23.18 -9.21 -11.32
N TYR A 44 -22.69 -8.48 -12.33
CA TYR A 44 -23.35 -7.27 -12.83
C TYR A 44 -24.43 -7.57 -13.88
N TYR A 45 -24.22 -8.59 -14.71
CA TYR A 45 -25.10 -8.99 -15.80
C TYR A 45 -25.55 -10.45 -15.65
N PRO A 46 -26.47 -10.74 -14.71
CA PRO A 46 -27.04 -12.07 -14.59
C PRO A 46 -27.75 -12.47 -15.88
N SER A 47 -27.53 -13.71 -16.31
CA SER A 47 -28.14 -14.24 -17.54
C SER A 47 -29.66 -14.27 -17.42
N ALA A 48 -30.37 -14.17 -18.55
CA ALA A 48 -31.82 -14.39 -18.60
C ALA A 48 -32.21 -15.79 -18.08
N HIS A 49 -31.29 -16.76 -18.17
CA HIS A 49 -31.46 -18.13 -17.68
C HIS A 49 -31.02 -18.34 -16.23
N SER A 50 -30.56 -17.31 -15.52
CA SER A 50 -30.16 -17.47 -14.12
C SER A 50 -31.34 -17.90 -13.26
N SER A 51 -31.09 -18.87 -12.38
CA SER A 51 -32.10 -19.37 -11.46
C SER A 51 -32.51 -18.29 -10.45
N GLN A 52 -33.70 -18.45 -9.85
CA GLN A 52 -34.13 -17.51 -8.81
C GLN A 52 -33.16 -17.49 -7.62
N GLN A 53 -32.61 -18.65 -7.24
CA GLN A 53 -31.65 -18.78 -6.16
C GLN A 53 -30.35 -18.01 -6.44
N GLU A 54 -29.84 -18.06 -7.67
CA GLU A 54 -28.66 -17.28 -8.09
C GLU A 54 -28.92 -15.77 -7.99
N LYS A 55 -30.09 -15.33 -8.44
CA LYS A 55 -30.49 -13.91 -8.34
C LYS A 55 -30.57 -13.45 -6.89
N ASP A 56 -31.16 -14.25 -6.02
CA ASP A 56 -31.28 -13.94 -4.59
C ASP A 56 -29.90 -13.86 -3.91
N LEU A 57 -28.97 -14.74 -4.28
CA LEU A 57 -27.59 -14.68 -3.82
C LEU A 57 -26.87 -13.40 -4.26
N LEU A 58 -27.06 -12.99 -5.52
CA LEU A 58 -26.48 -11.73 -6.02
C LEU A 58 -27.04 -10.52 -5.25
N VAL A 59 -28.33 -10.50 -4.94
CA VAL A 59 -28.95 -9.42 -4.14
C VAL A 59 -28.35 -9.37 -2.74
N LYS A 60 -28.22 -10.52 -2.07
CA LYS A 60 -27.57 -10.58 -0.74
C LYS A 60 -26.13 -10.08 -0.78
N LYS A 61 -25.35 -10.53 -1.77
CA LYS A 61 -23.97 -10.10 -1.95
C LYS A 61 -23.86 -8.59 -2.18
N ARG A 62 -24.71 -8.00 -3.02
CA ARG A 62 -24.75 -6.55 -3.27
C ARG A 62 -25.10 -5.76 -2.01
N LEU A 63 -26.01 -6.26 -1.17
CA LEU A 63 -26.36 -5.64 0.10
C LEU A 63 -25.17 -5.66 1.07
N GLU A 64 -24.46 -6.79 1.17
CA GLU A 64 -23.26 -6.92 2.01
C GLU A 64 -22.14 -5.97 1.56
N ILE A 65 -21.88 -5.89 0.25
CA ILE A 65 -20.91 -4.95 -0.32
C ILE A 65 -21.29 -3.51 0.02
N SER A 66 -22.56 -3.15 -0.09
CA SER A 66 -23.03 -1.79 0.23
C SER A 66 -22.80 -1.44 1.70
N LYS A 67 -23.12 -2.35 2.62
CA LYS A 67 -22.85 -2.18 4.07
C LYS A 67 -21.35 -2.05 4.35
N ALA A 68 -20.52 -2.85 3.69
CA ALA A 68 -19.08 -2.77 3.84
C ALA A 68 -18.53 -1.44 3.31
N ALA A 69 -19.06 -0.92 2.21
CA ALA A 69 -18.65 0.36 1.64
C ALA A 69 -18.94 1.53 2.59
N GLU A 70 -20.09 1.55 3.26
CA GLU A 70 -20.42 2.57 4.26
C GLU A 70 -19.44 2.55 5.44
N ARG A 71 -19.11 1.35 5.94
CA ARG A 71 -18.13 1.19 7.01
C ARG A 71 -16.74 1.67 6.57
N LEU A 72 -16.31 1.31 5.36
CA LEU A 72 -15.03 1.73 4.82
C LEU A 72 -14.94 3.26 4.65
N ASP A 73 -16.02 3.93 4.27
CA ASP A 73 -16.06 5.39 4.20
C ASP A 73 -15.92 6.03 5.59
N ALA A 74 -16.61 5.47 6.60
CA ALA A 74 -16.46 5.90 7.99
C ALA A 74 -15.03 5.70 8.51
N ASP A 75 -14.43 4.53 8.25
CA ASP A 75 -13.06 4.21 8.63
C ASP A 75 -12.07 5.14 7.93
N LYS A 76 -12.26 5.41 6.63
CA LYS A 76 -11.45 6.37 5.86
C LYS A 76 -11.52 7.77 6.45
N LYS A 77 -12.72 8.25 6.81
CA LYS A 77 -12.90 9.56 7.45
C LYS A 77 -12.19 9.63 8.80
N SER A 78 -12.35 8.60 9.62
CA SER A 78 -11.68 8.49 10.92
C SER A 78 -10.16 8.52 10.79
N PHE A 79 -9.60 7.69 9.90
CA PHE A 79 -8.16 7.66 9.63
C PHE A 79 -7.65 9.00 9.10
N SER A 80 -8.38 9.63 8.18
CA SER A 80 -8.01 10.92 7.60
C SER A 80 -8.02 12.03 8.65
N ALA A 81 -9.03 12.04 9.53
CA ALA A 81 -9.13 13.00 10.62
C ALA A 81 -8.00 12.83 11.63
N ALA A 82 -7.74 11.59 12.08
CA ALA A 82 -6.62 11.28 12.98
C ALA A 82 -5.26 11.68 12.38
N ASN A 83 -5.07 11.42 11.08
CA ASN A 83 -3.84 11.82 10.40
C ASN A 83 -3.71 13.34 10.26
N HIS A 84 -4.82 14.04 10.02
CA HIS A 84 -4.83 15.51 9.97
C HIS A 84 -4.50 16.12 11.32
N GLN A 85 -5.12 15.64 12.40
CA GLN A 85 -4.82 16.08 13.76
C GLN A 85 -3.35 15.82 14.11
N ALA A 86 -2.85 14.61 13.85
CA ALA A 86 -1.46 14.29 14.09
C ALA A 86 -0.51 15.15 13.23
N ALA A 87 -0.93 15.61 12.05
CA ALA A 87 -0.14 16.53 11.24
C ALA A 87 -0.09 17.94 11.85
N GLN A 88 -1.19 18.42 12.44
CA GLN A 88 -1.25 19.69 13.16
C GLN A 88 -0.37 19.68 14.41
N GLU A 89 -0.48 18.63 15.24
CA GLU A 89 0.36 18.46 16.44
C GLU A 89 1.86 18.50 16.08
N ARG A 90 2.24 17.90 14.94
CA ARG A 90 3.64 17.92 14.45
C ARG A 90 4.09 19.29 13.99
N GLU A 91 3.21 20.04 13.34
CA GLU A 91 3.50 21.41 12.92
C GLU A 91 3.72 22.31 14.15
N GLU A 92 2.90 22.14 15.19
CA GLU A 92 3.06 22.82 16.49
C GLU A 92 4.38 22.43 17.18
N GLU A 93 4.80 21.17 17.09
CA GLU A 93 6.10 20.68 17.56
C GLU A 93 7.28 21.08 16.65
N GLY A 94 7.02 21.74 15.51
CA GLY A 94 8.04 22.17 14.55
C GLY A 94 8.69 21.05 13.73
N VAL A 95 8.11 19.84 13.73
CA VAL A 95 8.61 18.65 13.03
C VAL A 95 8.28 18.73 11.54
N ARG A 96 9.30 18.75 10.68
CA ARG A 96 9.08 18.83 9.22
C ARG A 96 8.76 17.46 8.65
N CYS A 97 7.97 17.45 7.59
CA CYS A 97 7.53 16.26 6.85
C CYS A 97 8.64 15.42 6.19
N TYR A 98 9.93 15.77 6.36
CA TYR A 98 11.09 14.98 5.91
C TYR A 98 11.86 14.32 7.05
N ASP A 99 11.57 14.69 8.30
CA ASP A 99 12.34 14.23 9.46
C ASP A 99 12.01 12.77 9.81
N TRP A 100 10.84 12.26 9.41
CA TRP A 100 10.38 10.91 9.76
C TRP A 100 11.18 9.77 9.12
N ALA A 101 11.75 9.96 7.93
CA ALA A 101 12.55 8.93 7.28
C ALA A 101 13.92 8.74 7.95
N TYR A 102 14.36 9.69 8.77
CA TYR A 102 15.71 9.74 9.36
C TYR A 102 15.74 9.91 10.89
N ALA A 103 14.62 10.24 11.55
CA ALA A 103 14.57 10.51 13.00
C ALA A 103 14.92 9.30 13.90
N ARG A 104 14.93 8.06 13.39
CA ARG A 104 15.25 6.87 14.19
C ARG A 104 16.74 6.60 14.40
N GLN A 105 17.66 7.38 13.82
CA GLN A 105 19.10 7.09 13.97
C GLN A 105 19.80 7.83 15.12
N SER A 106 19.16 8.81 15.78
CA SER A 106 19.87 9.70 16.71
C SER A 106 19.72 9.36 18.20
N CYS A 107 18.95 8.33 18.58
CA CYS A 107 18.67 8.02 20.00
C CYS A 107 19.63 6.98 20.64
N LEU A 108 20.69 6.57 19.95
CA LEU A 108 21.72 5.68 20.52
C LEU A 108 23.07 6.41 20.58
N GLN A 109 23.16 7.45 21.40
CA GLN A 109 24.43 7.85 21.98
C GLN A 109 24.33 7.66 23.48
N VAL A 110 24.83 6.51 23.92
CA VAL A 110 25.12 6.18 25.32
C VAL A 110 26.11 7.23 25.84
N PRO A 111 25.92 7.81 27.04
CA PRO A 111 26.89 8.75 27.59
C PRO A 111 28.20 8.00 27.92
N GLU A 112 29.33 8.48 27.38
CA GLU A 112 30.65 8.05 27.82
C GLU A 112 30.85 8.48 29.28
N GLU A 113 30.94 7.50 30.19
CA GLU A 113 31.48 7.70 31.53
C GLU A 113 32.91 8.25 31.41
N LYS A 114 33.12 9.48 31.88
CA LYS A 114 34.46 10.00 32.13
C LYS A 114 34.96 9.46 33.46
N THR A 115 36.10 8.81 33.40
CA THR A 115 36.92 8.34 34.52
C THR A 115 37.44 9.50 35.36
#